data_AF-A0A952RNA9-F1
#
_entry.id   AF-A0A952RNA9-F1
#
_cell.length_a   1.000
_cell.length_b   1.000
_cell.length_c   1.000
_cell.angle_alpha   90.00
_cell.angle_beta   90.00
_cell.angle_gamma   90.00
#
_symmetry.space_group_name_H-M   'P 1'
#
loop_
_entity.id
_entity.type
_entity.pdbx_description
1 polymer ?
#
loop_
_entity_poly.entity_id
_entity_poly.type
_entity_poly.pdbx_seq_one_letter_code
_entity_poly.pdbx_strand_id
1 'polypeptide(L)'
;MREAIAPRLHFFVCANRREGSPLGPGCGPNGDAVYDALKSAVTRVPGGVASIWVTKTHCLGICPKHGCTVARYPNAGPSIMTEVTPADVPALLESKDEVAHELALLEELQRKKVLDLARRLKPGLTLEDVQNPHDFPELDDPDWHYADGVLAGIASVKMALAARGKQSRRNDGEEE
;
A
#
# COMPACT_ATOMS: atom_id res chain seq x y z
N MET A 1 -25.11 1.67 6.77
CA MET A 1 -23.83 1.01 6.43
C MET A 1 -22.84 1.30 7.55
N ARG A 2 -22.00 0.36 7.96
CA ARG A 2 -20.94 0.57 8.96
C ARG A 2 -19.62 0.09 8.37
N GLU A 3 -18.55 0.82 8.61
CA GLU A 3 -17.21 0.41 8.18
C GLU A 3 -16.76 -0.81 8.99
N ALA A 4 -16.14 -1.76 8.30
CA ALA A 4 -15.50 -2.92 8.92
C ALA A 4 -14.02 -2.62 9.13
N ILE A 5 -13.37 -3.42 9.98
CA ILE A 5 -11.92 -3.43 10.08
C ILE A 5 -11.30 -3.69 8.69
N ALA A 6 -10.25 -2.97 8.35
CA ALA A 6 -9.51 -3.16 7.11
C ALA A 6 -8.16 -3.82 7.41
N PRO A 7 -7.72 -4.82 6.61
CA PRO A 7 -6.39 -5.37 6.77
C PRO A 7 -5.33 -4.38 6.30
N ARG A 8 -4.15 -4.48 6.90
CA ARG A 8 -2.93 -3.81 6.40
C ARG A 8 -2.50 -4.38 5.05
N LEU A 9 -2.76 -5.67 4.81
CA LEU A 9 -2.44 -6.36 3.55
C LEU A 9 -3.51 -7.41 3.23
N HIS A 10 -3.93 -7.52 1.98
CA HIS A 10 -4.96 -8.43 1.49
C HIS A 10 -4.51 -9.05 0.18
N PHE A 11 -4.28 -10.36 0.21
CA PHE A 11 -4.03 -11.16 -0.96
C PHE A 11 -5.33 -11.75 -1.51
N PHE A 12 -5.53 -11.63 -2.81
CA PHE A 12 -6.55 -12.34 -3.56
C PHE A 12 -5.86 -13.36 -4.45
N VAL A 13 -6.07 -14.65 -4.19
CA VAL A 13 -5.39 -15.76 -4.86
C VAL A 13 -6.36 -16.45 -5.81
N CYS A 14 -6.10 -16.36 -7.11
CA CYS A 14 -6.91 -17.07 -8.11
C CYS A 14 -6.74 -18.58 -7.94
N ALA A 15 -7.84 -19.29 -7.68
CA ALA A 15 -7.91 -20.75 -7.68
C ALA A 15 -8.98 -21.26 -8.67
N ASN A 16 -9.30 -20.44 -9.68
CA ASN A 16 -10.34 -20.76 -10.65
C ASN A 16 -10.00 -22.03 -11.44
N ARG A 17 -11.01 -22.84 -11.72
CA ARG A 17 -10.91 -24.06 -12.53
C ARG A 17 -11.87 -23.96 -13.72
N ARG A 18 -11.41 -24.38 -14.89
CA ARG A 18 -12.18 -24.41 -16.13
C ARG A 18 -11.90 -25.70 -16.87
N GLU A 19 -12.93 -26.28 -17.47
CA GLU A 19 -12.82 -27.43 -18.36
C GLU A 19 -13.09 -26.98 -19.80
N GLY A 20 -12.24 -27.40 -20.75
CA GLY A 20 -12.44 -27.12 -22.18
C GLY A 20 -12.49 -25.63 -22.58
N SER A 21 -12.01 -24.71 -21.72
CA SER A 21 -12.11 -23.28 -21.98
C SER A 21 -10.99 -22.77 -22.89
N PRO A 22 -11.29 -21.90 -23.88
CA PRO A 22 -10.27 -21.26 -24.72
C PRO A 22 -9.38 -20.29 -23.92
N LEU A 23 -9.79 -19.91 -22.72
CA LEU A 23 -9.02 -19.05 -21.81
C LEU A 23 -8.07 -19.85 -20.90
N GLY A 24 -7.90 -21.14 -21.15
CA GLY A 24 -7.10 -22.06 -20.34
C GLY A 24 -7.83 -22.63 -19.12
N PRO A 25 -7.18 -23.55 -18.39
CA PRO A 25 -7.80 -24.29 -17.28
C PRO A 25 -8.01 -23.45 -16.00
N GLY A 26 -7.48 -22.22 -15.97
CA GLY A 26 -7.39 -21.41 -14.74
C GLY A 26 -6.22 -21.84 -13.84
N CYS A 27 -6.05 -21.16 -12.71
CA CYS A 27 -4.92 -21.41 -11.80
C CYS A 27 -5.07 -22.70 -10.98
N GLY A 28 -6.31 -23.17 -10.75
CA GLY A 28 -6.62 -24.49 -10.17
C GLY A 28 -5.71 -24.92 -9.00
N PRO A 29 -5.07 -26.10 -9.07
CA PRO A 29 -4.23 -26.62 -7.99
C PRO A 29 -3.05 -25.71 -7.60
N ASN A 30 -2.47 -24.97 -8.54
CA ASN A 30 -1.37 -24.05 -8.24
C ASN A 30 -1.87 -22.90 -7.35
N GLY A 31 -3.08 -22.40 -7.63
CA GLY A 31 -3.75 -21.39 -6.80
C GLY A 31 -4.04 -21.89 -5.39
N ASP A 32 -4.48 -23.15 -5.26
CA ASP A 32 -4.70 -23.77 -3.95
C ASP A 32 -3.40 -23.88 -3.15
N ALA A 33 -2.31 -24.33 -3.77
CA ALA A 33 -1.01 -24.46 -3.12
C ALA A 33 -0.47 -23.11 -2.61
N VAL A 34 -0.60 -22.04 -3.42
CA VAL A 34 -0.18 -20.68 -3.01
C VAL A 34 -1.08 -20.12 -1.91
N TYR A 35 -2.39 -20.36 -1.98
CA TYR A 35 -3.33 -19.95 -0.94
C TYR A 35 -2.95 -20.60 0.41
N ASP A 36 -2.71 -21.91 0.43
CA ASP A 36 -2.36 -22.63 1.65
C ASP A 36 -1.00 -22.18 2.20
N ALA A 37 -0.02 -21.96 1.33
CA ALA A 37 1.29 -21.44 1.71
C ALA A 37 1.18 -20.03 2.33
N LEU A 38 0.42 -19.12 1.72
CA LEU A 38 0.15 -17.78 2.29
C LEU A 38 -0.56 -17.87 3.64
N LYS A 39 -1.61 -18.69 3.75
CA LYS A 39 -2.34 -18.87 5.03
C LYS A 39 -1.41 -19.37 6.12
N SER A 40 -0.56 -20.35 5.83
CA SER A 40 0.43 -20.88 6.77
C SER A 40 1.45 -19.82 7.18
N ALA A 41 2.01 -19.09 6.21
CA ALA A 41 3.02 -18.08 6.46
C ALA A 41 2.48 -16.89 7.28
N VAL A 42 1.25 -16.44 7.03
CA VAL A 42 0.60 -15.36 7.80
C VAL A 42 0.50 -15.67 9.29
N THR A 43 0.31 -16.94 9.69
CA THR A 43 0.28 -17.30 11.12
C THR A 43 1.62 -17.14 11.83
N ARG A 44 2.72 -17.08 11.08
CA ARG A 44 4.08 -16.95 11.61
C ARG A 44 4.55 -15.49 11.70
N VAL A 45 3.82 -14.58 11.06
CA VAL A 45 4.07 -13.14 11.15
C VAL A 45 3.45 -12.62 12.45
N PRO A 46 4.20 -11.90 13.32
CA PRO A 46 3.64 -11.26 14.49
C PRO A 46 2.47 -10.34 14.13
N GLY A 47 1.30 -10.56 14.73
CA GLY A 47 0.07 -9.82 14.39
C GLY A 47 -0.47 -10.08 12.97
N GLY A 48 0.09 -11.05 12.23
CA GLY A 48 -0.25 -11.33 10.84
C GLY A 48 -1.69 -11.75 10.64
N VAL A 49 -2.24 -12.60 11.51
CA VAL A 49 -3.65 -13.07 11.40
C VAL A 49 -4.64 -11.91 11.51
N ALA A 50 -4.33 -10.89 12.32
CA ALA A 50 -5.20 -9.74 12.50
C ALA A 50 -5.09 -8.72 11.36
N SER A 51 -3.92 -8.63 10.72
CA SER A 51 -3.57 -7.53 9.80
C SER A 51 -3.33 -7.95 8.35
N ILE A 52 -3.20 -9.25 8.06
CA ILE A 52 -2.96 -9.79 6.73
C ILE A 52 -4.07 -10.78 6.37
N TRP A 53 -4.87 -10.44 5.37
CA TRP A 53 -5.96 -11.27 4.88
C TRP A 53 -5.57 -11.99 3.61
N VAL A 54 -6.06 -13.22 3.44
CA VAL A 54 -5.83 -14.04 2.25
C VAL A 54 -7.16 -14.62 1.84
N THR A 55 -7.63 -14.23 0.66
CA THR A 55 -8.91 -14.65 0.09
C THR A 55 -8.67 -15.45 -1.18
N LYS A 56 -9.24 -16.64 -1.23
CA LYS A 56 -9.30 -17.43 -2.45
C LYS A 56 -10.35 -16.82 -3.38
N THR A 57 -10.03 -16.63 -4.65
CA THR A 57 -10.91 -16.03 -5.65
C THR A 57 -11.07 -16.89 -6.88
N HIS A 58 -12.08 -16.56 -7.67
CA HIS A 58 -12.17 -16.99 -9.08
C HIS A 58 -11.21 -16.17 -9.96
N CYS A 59 -11.44 -16.21 -11.27
CA CYS A 59 -10.58 -15.63 -12.30
C CYS A 59 -10.25 -14.15 -12.01
N LEU A 60 -8.95 -13.83 -11.99
CA LEU A 60 -8.43 -12.46 -11.87
C LEU A 60 -8.05 -11.83 -13.22
N GLY A 61 -8.51 -12.42 -14.33
CA GLY A 61 -8.36 -11.90 -15.70
C GLY A 61 -7.16 -12.46 -16.47
N ILE A 62 -6.09 -12.86 -15.77
CA ILE A 62 -4.87 -13.41 -16.38
C ILE A 62 -4.57 -14.81 -15.83
N CYS A 63 -4.30 -15.77 -16.73
CA CYS A 63 -3.92 -17.14 -16.39
C CYS A 63 -2.44 -17.37 -16.74
N PRO A 64 -1.58 -17.72 -15.76
CA PRO A 64 -0.19 -18.08 -16.00
C PRO A 64 -0.05 -19.50 -16.58
N LYS A 65 1.15 -19.83 -17.07
CA LYS A 65 1.50 -21.15 -17.60
C LYS A 65 1.86 -22.15 -16.49
N HIS A 66 2.59 -21.73 -15.46
CA HIS A 66 3.16 -22.63 -14.45
C HIS A 66 2.70 -22.33 -13.03
N GLY A 67 2.49 -21.07 -12.67
CA GLY A 67 2.09 -20.66 -11.31
C GLY A 67 0.61 -20.34 -11.15
N CYS A 68 0.32 -19.34 -10.31
CA CYS A 68 -1.00 -18.76 -10.12
C CYS A 68 -0.97 -17.23 -10.18
N THR A 69 -2.15 -16.62 -10.31
CA THR A 69 -2.30 -15.16 -10.26
C THR A 69 -2.68 -14.74 -8.84
N VAL A 70 -1.95 -13.76 -8.30
CA VAL A 70 -2.21 -13.16 -6.98
C VAL A 70 -2.31 -11.65 -7.11
N ALA A 71 -3.39 -11.06 -6.60
CA ALA A 71 -3.49 -9.62 -6.40
C ALA A 71 -3.20 -9.25 -4.94
N ARG A 72 -2.49 -8.14 -4.71
CA ARG A 72 -2.03 -7.68 -3.38
C ARG A 72 -2.47 -6.23 -3.15
N TYR A 73 -3.13 -5.97 -2.02
CA TYR A 73 -3.71 -4.67 -1.63
C TYR A 73 -3.53 -4.39 -0.13
N PRO A 74 -3.60 -3.14 0.34
CA PRO A 74 -3.23 -1.96 -0.41
C PRO A 74 -1.72 -2.02 -0.67
N ASN A 75 -1.31 -1.78 -1.92
CA ASN A 75 0.00 -1.19 -2.15
C ASN A 75 -0.23 0.30 -2.42
N ALA A 76 0.84 1.06 -2.62
CA ALA A 76 0.78 2.34 -3.32
C ALA A 76 0.27 2.23 -4.80
N GLY A 77 -0.65 1.29 -5.07
CA GLY A 77 -1.23 0.85 -6.36
C GLY A 77 -1.57 -0.66 -6.34
N PRO A 78 -2.54 -1.15 -7.12
CA PRO A 78 -2.78 -2.60 -7.23
C PRO A 78 -1.61 -3.31 -7.93
N SER A 79 -1.01 -4.33 -7.28
CA SER A 79 -0.05 -5.23 -7.93
C SER A 79 -0.69 -6.59 -8.17
N ILE A 80 -0.89 -6.95 -9.45
CA ILE A 80 -1.27 -8.29 -9.88
C ILE A 80 -0.01 -9.00 -10.34
N MET A 81 0.32 -10.11 -9.70
CA MET A 81 1.48 -10.95 -9.99
C MET A 81 1.02 -12.25 -10.64
N THR A 82 1.78 -12.71 -11.63
CA THR A 82 1.56 -13.98 -12.33
C THR A 82 2.74 -14.91 -12.11
N GLU A 83 2.56 -16.19 -12.45
CA GLU A 83 3.57 -17.24 -12.22
C GLU A 83 3.96 -17.42 -10.76
N VAL A 84 3.10 -17.00 -9.83
CA VAL A 84 3.35 -17.13 -8.40
C VAL A 84 3.28 -18.60 -8.00
N THR A 85 4.31 -19.05 -7.29
CA THR A 85 4.44 -20.38 -6.69
C THR A 85 4.52 -20.29 -5.16
N PRO A 86 4.41 -21.41 -4.43
CA PRO A 86 4.60 -21.40 -2.98
C PRO A 86 5.98 -20.87 -2.54
N ALA A 87 7.01 -20.97 -3.39
CA ALA A 87 8.35 -20.50 -3.08
C ALA A 87 8.44 -18.96 -3.01
N ASP A 88 7.53 -18.25 -3.66
CA ASP A 88 7.51 -16.78 -3.71
C ASP A 88 6.84 -16.15 -2.48
N VAL A 89 6.14 -16.94 -1.66
CA VAL A 89 5.38 -16.46 -0.50
C VAL A 89 6.20 -15.61 0.47
N PRO A 90 7.46 -15.94 0.82
CA PRO A 90 8.28 -15.06 1.66
C PRO A 90 8.42 -13.65 1.06
N ALA A 91 8.77 -13.56 -0.23
CA ALA A 91 8.92 -12.29 -0.94
C ALA A 91 7.58 -11.52 -1.08
N LEU A 92 6.45 -12.22 -1.20
CA LEU A 92 5.13 -11.59 -1.21
C LEU A 92 4.78 -10.89 0.11
N LEU A 93 5.22 -11.47 1.22
CA LEU A 93 5.00 -10.96 2.58
C LEU A 93 5.98 -9.86 2.97
N GLU A 94 7.13 -9.77 2.31
CA GLU A 94 8.05 -8.64 2.48
C GLU A 94 7.34 -7.33 2.13
N SER A 95 7.39 -6.39 3.08
CA SER A 95 6.80 -5.08 2.93
C SER A 95 7.84 -4.12 2.36
N LYS A 96 7.85 -3.91 1.04
CA LYS A 96 8.62 -2.80 0.44
C LYS A 96 8.02 -1.42 0.75
N ASP A 97 6.79 -1.38 1.30
CA ASP A 97 5.97 -0.17 1.45
C ASP A 97 5.60 0.14 2.91
N GLU A 98 6.16 -0.56 3.91
CA GLU A 98 5.86 -0.29 5.33
C GLU A 98 6.25 1.13 5.72
N VAL A 99 7.47 1.55 5.34
CA VAL A 99 7.92 2.93 5.58
C VAL A 99 7.05 3.93 4.84
N ALA A 100 6.60 3.62 3.61
CA ALA A 100 5.74 4.52 2.84
C ALA A 100 4.34 4.66 3.47
N HIS A 101 3.79 3.57 4.02
CA HIS A 101 2.53 3.57 4.74
C HIS A 101 2.61 4.38 6.03
N GLU A 102 3.61 4.10 6.87
CA GLU A 102 3.82 4.84 8.13
C GLU A 102 4.07 6.34 7.84
N LEU A 103 4.81 6.66 6.78
CA LEU A 103 5.05 8.04 6.39
C LEU A 103 3.77 8.76 5.92
N ALA A 104 2.84 8.05 5.27
CA ALA A 104 1.54 8.60 4.91
C ALA A 104 0.67 8.87 6.14
N LEU A 105 0.70 7.98 7.14
CA LEU A 105 0.01 8.21 8.42
C LEU A 105 0.61 9.39 9.19
N LEU A 106 1.94 9.50 9.23
CA LEU A 106 2.66 10.61 9.85
C LEU A 106 2.31 11.95 9.18
N GLU A 107 2.27 11.99 7.85
CA GLU A 107 1.88 13.18 7.11
C GLU A 107 0.45 13.61 7.44
N GLU A 108 -0.51 12.69 7.46
CA GLU A 108 -1.91 13.02 7.77
C GLU A 108 -2.05 13.61 9.18
N LEU A 109 -1.41 12.99 10.18
CA LEU A 109 -1.39 13.51 11.55
C LEU A 109 -0.74 14.90 11.61
N GLN A 110 0.34 15.13 10.87
CA GLN A 110 1.04 16.40 10.87
C GLN A 110 0.26 17.49 10.12
N ARG A 111 -0.39 17.18 9.00
CA ARG A 111 -1.29 18.11 8.29
C ARG A 111 -2.41 18.60 9.20
N LYS A 112 -3.02 17.67 9.96
CA LYS A 112 -4.03 18.02 10.96
C LYS A 112 -3.45 18.94 12.04
N LYS A 113 -2.26 18.63 12.57
CA LYS A 113 -1.60 19.47 13.58
C LYS A 113 -1.34 20.90 13.08
N VAL A 114 -0.82 21.05 11.86
CA VAL A 114 -0.56 22.37 11.25
C VAL A 114 -1.85 23.16 11.10
N LEU A 115 -2.92 22.53 10.59
CA LEU A 115 -4.22 23.17 10.43
C LEU A 115 -4.84 23.57 11.79
N ASP A 116 -4.76 22.69 12.79
CA ASP A 116 -5.29 22.96 14.12
C ASP A 116 -4.53 24.12 14.80
N LEU A 117 -3.22 24.24 14.59
CA LEU A 117 -2.43 25.39 15.06
C LEU A 117 -2.79 26.67 14.29
N ALA A 118 -2.87 26.60 12.96
CA ALA A 118 -3.25 27.74 12.11
C ALA A 118 -4.60 28.33 12.55
N ARG A 119 -5.59 27.46 12.81
CA ARG A 119 -6.94 27.87 13.24
C ARG A 119 -7.00 28.48 14.64
N ARG A 120 -6.01 28.21 15.51
CA ARG A 120 -5.89 28.89 16.81
C ARG A 120 -5.44 30.34 16.63
N LEU A 121 -4.56 30.59 15.66
CA LEU A 121 -4.04 31.92 15.35
C LEU A 121 -5.05 32.73 14.55
N LYS A 122 -5.65 32.12 13.52
CA LYS A 122 -6.68 32.72 12.68
C LYS A 122 -7.82 31.73 12.44
N PRO A 123 -8.96 31.90 13.14
CA PRO A 123 -10.13 31.05 12.95
C PRO A 123 -10.62 31.06 11.50
N GLY A 124 -11.04 29.90 11.01
CA GLY A 124 -11.65 29.76 9.68
C GLY A 124 -10.70 29.37 8.56
N LEU A 125 -9.39 29.31 8.80
CA LEU A 125 -8.43 28.86 7.78
C LEU A 125 -8.73 27.45 7.27
N THR A 126 -8.55 27.27 5.97
CA THR A 126 -8.64 26.00 5.25
C THR A 126 -7.26 25.36 5.08
N LEU A 127 -7.23 24.10 4.61
CA LEU A 127 -5.98 23.44 4.27
C LEU A 127 -5.26 24.11 3.09
N GLU A 128 -6.00 24.75 2.19
CA GLU A 128 -5.43 25.47 1.05
C GLU A 128 -4.77 26.78 1.48
N ASP A 129 -5.40 27.50 2.41
CA ASP A 129 -4.84 28.75 2.97
C ASP A 129 -3.48 28.50 3.64
N VAL A 130 -3.35 27.38 4.35
CA VAL A 130 -2.11 26.95 5.01
C VAL A 130 -0.97 26.71 4.01
N GLN A 131 -1.25 26.48 2.72
CA GLN A 131 -0.22 26.32 1.69
C GLN A 131 0.35 27.65 1.21
N ASN A 132 -0.31 28.77 1.53
CA ASN A 132 0.13 30.13 1.19
C ASN A 132 0.23 30.99 2.47
N PRO A 133 1.08 30.60 3.44
CA PRO A 133 1.08 31.24 4.75
C PRO A 133 1.49 32.73 4.72
N HIS A 134 2.15 33.17 3.66
CA HIS A 134 2.52 34.57 3.44
C HIS A 134 1.32 35.50 3.25
N ASP A 135 0.15 34.97 2.87
CA ASP A 135 -1.10 35.74 2.77
C ASP A 135 -1.76 35.99 4.14
N PHE A 136 -1.24 35.36 5.21
CA PHE A 136 -1.82 35.38 6.55
C PHE A 136 -0.76 35.78 7.57
N PRO A 137 -0.54 37.08 7.82
CA PRO A 137 0.44 37.57 8.79
C PRO A 137 0.25 37.00 10.21
N GLU A 138 -0.98 36.57 10.55
CA GLU A 138 -1.30 35.92 11.82
C GLU A 138 -0.62 34.56 12.02
N LEU A 139 -0.09 33.94 10.96
CA LEU A 139 0.66 32.68 11.01
C LEU A 139 2.15 32.87 11.34
N ASP A 140 2.62 34.10 11.59
CA ASP A 140 3.99 34.34 12.05
C ASP A 140 4.17 33.95 13.53
N ASP A 141 4.09 32.64 13.79
CA ASP A 141 4.15 32.02 15.10
C ASP A 141 5.20 30.90 15.12
N PRO A 142 6.13 30.87 16.10
CA PRO A 142 7.20 29.88 16.15
C PRO A 142 6.72 28.42 16.22
N ASP A 143 5.64 28.15 16.96
CA ASP A 143 5.12 26.78 17.12
C ASP A 143 4.47 26.30 15.82
N TRP A 144 3.79 27.20 15.11
CA TRP A 144 3.24 26.95 13.79
C TRP A 144 4.36 26.70 12.75
N HIS A 145 5.37 27.58 12.69
CA HIS A 145 6.52 27.42 11.78
C HIS A 145 7.27 26.11 12.00
N TYR A 146 7.46 25.70 13.26
CA TYR A 146 8.05 24.40 13.56
C TYR A 146 7.20 23.25 13.02
N ALA A 147 5.88 23.29 13.23
CA ALA A 147 4.99 22.25 12.75
C ALA A 147 4.94 22.18 11.21
N ASP A 148 4.90 23.33 10.54
CA ASP A 148 4.94 23.41 9.07
C ASP A 148 6.28 22.89 8.51
N GLY A 149 7.40 23.28 9.11
CA GLY A 149 8.72 22.77 8.75
C GLY A 149 8.84 21.25 8.87
N VAL A 150 8.24 20.64 9.91
CA VAL A 150 8.16 19.18 10.03
C VAL A 150 7.32 18.56 8.91
N LEU A 151 6.20 19.19 8.53
CA LEU A 151 5.37 18.74 7.41
C LEU A 151 6.13 18.77 6.08
N ALA A 152 6.88 19.85 5.82
CA ALA A 152 7.76 19.98 4.65
C ALA A 152 8.87 18.90 4.64
N GLY A 153 9.44 18.58 5.81
CA GLY A 153 10.39 17.49 5.97
C GLY A 153 9.79 16.13 5.59
N ILE A 154 8.59 15.82 6.08
CA ILE A 154 7.86 14.59 5.73
C ILE A 154 7.61 14.51 4.22
N ALA A 155 7.14 15.60 3.60
CA ALA A 155 6.91 15.66 2.16
C ALA A 155 8.19 15.38 1.35
N SER A 156 9.33 15.91 1.81
CA SER A 156 10.64 15.66 1.18
C SER A 156 11.04 14.18 1.21
N VAL A 157 10.84 13.50 2.35
CA VAL A 157 11.10 12.05 2.46
C VAL A 157 10.16 11.25 1.54
N LYS A 158 8.87 11.62 1.46
CA LYS A 158 7.91 10.97 0.56
C LYS A 158 8.37 11.07 -0.89
N MET A 159 8.81 12.25 -1.33
CA MET A 159 9.34 12.46 -2.68
C MET A 159 10.58 11.60 -2.95
N ALA A 160 11.51 11.53 -1.99
CA ALA A 160 12.72 10.71 -2.13
C ALA A 160 12.40 9.21 -2.23
N LEU A 161 11.49 8.69 -1.41
CA LEU A 161 11.05 7.29 -1.49
C LEU A 161 10.34 6.99 -2.81
N ALA A 162 9.48 7.89 -3.28
CA ALA A 162 8.82 7.75 -4.57
C ALA A 162 9.81 7.71 -5.75
N ALA A 163 10.85 8.56 -5.73
CA ALA A 163 11.91 8.57 -6.72
C ALA A 163 12.71 7.25 -6.73
N ARG A 164 13.08 6.76 -5.54
CA ARG A 164 13.76 5.45 -5.38
C ARG A 164 12.92 4.29 -5.89
N GLY A 165 11.61 4.29 -5.62
CA GLY A 165 10.69 3.27 -6.12
C GLY A 165 10.60 3.24 -7.65
N LYS A 166 10.63 4.42 -8.31
CA LYS A 166 10.67 4.51 -9.79
C LYS A 166 11.98 3.99 -10.36
N GLN A 167 13.13 4.27 -9.72
CA GLN A 167 14.43 3.78 -10.15
C GLN A 167 14.56 2.26 -10.04
N SER A 168 14.12 1.66 -8.93
CA SER A 168 14.11 0.20 -8.76
C SER A 168 13.31 -0.50 -9.87
N ARG A 169 12.09 -0.01 -10.15
CA ARG A 169 11.23 -0.58 -11.22
C ARG A 169 11.82 -0.45 -12.62
N ARG A 170 12.65 0.58 -12.85
CA ARG A 170 13.33 0.77 -14.13
C ARG A 170 14.49 -0.21 -14.29
N ASN A 171 15.29 -0.40 -13.23
CA ASN A 171 16.39 -1.35 -13.24
C ASN A 171 15.89 -2.80 -13.40
N ASP A 172 14.77 -3.16 -12.76
CA ASP A 172 14.15 -4.49 -12.89
C ASP A 172 13.63 -4.79 -14.32
N GLY A 173 13.45 -3.76 -15.16
CA GLY A 173 12.97 -3.88 -16.54
C GLY A 173 14.05 -3.74 -17.63
N GLU A 174 15.31 -3.49 -17.25
CA GLU A 174 16.46 -3.40 -18.16
C GLU A 174 17.29 -4.71 -18.19
N GLU A 175 16.88 -5.76 -17.45
CA GLU A 175 17.53 -7.09 -17.43
C GLU A 175 16.93 -8.14 -18.40
N GLU A 176 16.01 -7.75 -19.31
CA GLU A 176 15.52 -8.59 -20.43
C GLU A 176 16.26 -8.30 -21.76
#